data_AF-A0A939W0K4-F1
#
_entry.id   AF-A0A939W0K4-F1
#
_cell.length_a   1.000
_cell.length_b   1.000
_cell.length_c   1.000
_cell.angle_alpha   90.00
_cell.angle_beta   90.00
_cell.angle_gamma   90.00
#
_symmetry.space_group_name_H-M   'P 1'
#
loop_
_entity.id
_entity.type
_entity.pdbx_description
1 polymer ?
#
loop_
_entity_poly.entity_id
_entity_poly.type
_entity_poly.pdbx_seq_one_letter_code
_entity_poly.pdbx_strand_id
1 'polypeptide(L)'
;LGNYDKSCGFICGKDEMKSWSPLETCQLLYTTKDVYGKLEPLLTPFTREDEINYVKFCLGNLYHELCHRYIHRPREKNIEKFRGTCKFFFFLIQNLHYLETGNFILKKADLKAAVSESDRRILEFASLPDDFDFDAVMSETFKWCQNAFKRLDLISRQS
;
A
#
# COMPACT_ATOMS: atom_id res chain seq x y z
N LEU A 1 -12.53 28.86 -7.26
CA LEU A 1 -12.38 27.91 -8.39
C LEU A 1 -11.37 26.85 -7.97
N GLY A 2 -11.84 25.66 -7.60
CA GLY A 2 -10.98 24.56 -7.16
C GLY A 2 -11.82 23.48 -6.49
N ASN A 3 -11.91 22.30 -7.10
CA ASN A 3 -12.47 21.13 -6.43
C ASN A 3 -11.36 20.49 -5.58
N TYR A 4 -10.90 21.17 -4.53
CA TYR A 4 -9.79 20.69 -3.70
C TYR A 4 -10.06 19.28 -3.15
N ASP A 5 -11.30 19.00 -2.78
CA ASP A 5 -11.74 17.67 -2.30
C ASP A 5 -11.68 16.57 -3.38
N LYS A 6 -11.55 16.94 -4.66
CA LYS A 6 -11.40 16.03 -5.80
C LYS A 6 -9.99 16.05 -6.39
N SER A 7 -9.12 16.93 -5.91
CA SER A 7 -7.75 17.10 -6.39
C SER A 7 -6.79 16.59 -5.31
N CYS A 8 -6.41 15.32 -5.41
CA CYS A 8 -5.22 14.80 -4.76
C CYS A 8 -4.09 14.79 -5.79
N GLY A 9 -3.01 15.52 -5.52
CA GLY A 9 -1.88 15.61 -6.43
C GLY A 9 -0.72 16.39 -5.83
N PHE A 10 0.38 16.43 -6.56
CA PHE A 10 1.56 17.20 -6.21
C PHE A 10 2.12 17.90 -7.45
N ILE A 11 2.99 18.88 -7.24
CA ILE A 11 3.71 19.59 -8.30
C ILE A 11 5.19 19.27 -8.08
N CYS A 12 5.90 18.92 -9.14
CA CYS A 12 7.32 18.58 -9.09
C CYS A 12 8.02 19.06 -10.36
N GLY A 13 9.25 19.55 -10.23
CA GLY A 13 10.09 19.90 -11.36
C GLY A 13 10.75 18.66 -11.97
N LYS A 14 11.30 18.82 -13.19
CA LYS A 14 11.89 17.69 -13.93
C LYS A 14 13.15 17.16 -13.27
N ASP A 15 13.97 18.03 -12.69
CA ASP A 15 15.25 17.63 -12.12
C ASP A 15 15.08 17.02 -10.72
N GLU A 16 14.07 17.46 -9.97
CA GLU A 16 13.62 16.81 -8.73
C GLU A 16 13.05 15.41 -9.04
N MET A 17 12.26 15.26 -10.11
CA MET A 17 11.71 13.95 -10.49
C MET A 17 12.80 12.93 -10.86
N LYS A 18 13.90 13.38 -11.51
CA LYS A 18 15.06 12.52 -11.82
C LYS A 18 15.87 12.12 -10.59
N SER A 19 15.75 12.89 -9.50
CA SER A 19 16.42 12.61 -8.22
C SER A 19 15.47 11.93 -7.22
N TRP A 20 14.26 11.58 -7.67
CA TRP A 20 13.23 10.98 -6.82
C TRP A 20 13.62 9.54 -6.46
N SER A 21 13.18 9.10 -5.28
CA SER A 21 13.46 7.75 -4.79
C SER A 21 12.91 6.68 -5.76
N PRO A 22 13.73 5.73 -6.23
CA PRO A 22 13.27 4.61 -7.06
C PRO A 22 12.14 3.79 -6.42
N LEU A 23 12.07 3.79 -5.08
CA LEU A 23 11.04 3.07 -4.32
C LEU A 23 9.62 3.55 -4.63
N GLU A 24 9.44 4.79 -5.09
CA GLU A 24 8.11 5.32 -5.41
C GLU A 24 7.80 5.28 -6.91
N THR A 25 8.77 4.94 -7.76
CA THR A 25 8.62 4.98 -9.21
C THR A 25 7.53 4.04 -9.70
N CYS A 26 7.51 2.79 -9.24
CA CYS A 26 6.51 1.79 -9.64
C CYS A 26 5.09 2.30 -9.37
N GLN A 27 4.84 2.74 -8.14
CA GLN A 27 3.55 3.27 -7.72
C GLN A 27 3.15 4.49 -8.57
N LEU A 28 4.05 5.45 -8.77
CA LEU A 28 3.80 6.65 -9.58
C LEU A 28 3.49 6.30 -11.03
N LEU A 29 4.28 5.41 -11.63
CA LEU A 29 4.13 4.99 -13.03
C LEU A 29 2.77 4.34 -13.28
N TYR A 30 2.39 3.36 -12.46
CA TYR A 30 1.17 2.60 -12.70
C TYR A 30 -0.11 3.33 -12.26
N THR A 31 -0.04 4.20 -11.26
CA THR A 31 -1.24 4.90 -10.75
C THR A 31 -1.48 6.28 -11.35
N THR A 32 -0.56 6.78 -12.17
CA THR A 32 -0.72 8.07 -12.85
C THR A 32 -1.12 7.86 -14.31
N LYS A 33 -2.25 8.46 -14.70
CA LYS A 33 -2.66 8.50 -16.10
C LYS A 33 -2.06 9.73 -16.78
N ASP A 34 -1.30 9.51 -17.85
CA ASP A 34 -0.84 10.58 -18.73
C ASP A 34 -2.03 11.27 -19.43
N VAL A 35 -2.29 12.54 -19.10
CA VAL A 35 -3.27 13.38 -19.81
C VAL A 35 -2.59 14.30 -20.82
N TYR A 36 -1.40 14.81 -20.49
CA TYR A 36 -0.56 15.61 -21.37
C TYR A 36 0.92 15.25 -21.16
N GLY A 37 1.63 14.96 -22.25
CA GLY A 37 3.00 14.43 -22.19
C GLY A 37 3.06 12.97 -21.72
N LYS A 38 4.26 12.53 -21.33
CA LYS A 38 4.53 11.19 -20.79
C LYS A 38 5.30 11.30 -19.48
N LEU A 39 4.82 10.64 -18.43
CA LEU A 39 5.47 10.61 -17.12
C LEU A 39 6.71 9.71 -17.13
N GLU A 40 6.63 8.53 -17.73
CA GLU A 40 7.68 7.50 -17.69
C GLU A 40 9.10 8.04 -18.00
N PRO A 41 9.33 8.87 -19.04
CA PRO A 41 10.67 9.39 -19.35
C PRO A 41 11.23 10.38 -18.31
N LEU A 42 10.41 10.83 -17.36
CA LEU A 42 10.80 11.77 -16.30
C LEU A 42 11.15 11.04 -15.00
N LEU A 43 10.72 9.79 -14.83
CA LEU A 43 10.91 9.03 -13.60
C LEU A 43 12.33 8.45 -13.52
N THR A 44 12.87 8.38 -12.31
CA THR A 44 14.06 7.56 -12.02
C THR A 44 13.76 6.10 -12.35
N PRO A 45 14.58 5.41 -13.17
CA PRO A 45 14.42 3.98 -13.41
C PRO A 45 14.38 3.19 -12.10
N PHE A 46 13.58 2.14 -12.04
CA PHE A 46 13.48 1.26 -10.88
C PHE A 46 13.67 -0.19 -11.28
N THR A 47 14.14 -0.97 -10.33
CA THR A 47 14.34 -2.41 -10.46
C THR A 47 13.29 -3.16 -9.65
N ARG A 48 13.23 -4.47 -9.87
CA ARG A 48 12.45 -5.36 -9.01
C ARG A 48 12.89 -5.31 -7.54
N GLU A 49 14.20 -5.11 -7.30
CA GLU A 49 14.75 -4.99 -5.95
C GLU A 49 14.27 -3.70 -5.26
N ASP A 50 14.14 -2.59 -6.00
CA ASP A 50 13.55 -1.36 -5.49
C ASP A 50 12.10 -1.58 -5.05
N GLU A 51 11.31 -2.31 -5.83
CA GLU A 51 9.91 -2.62 -5.46
C GLU A 51 9.84 -3.53 -4.22
N ILE A 52 10.72 -4.53 -4.11
CA ILE A 52 10.84 -5.34 -2.87
C ILE A 52 11.15 -4.43 -1.67
N ASN A 53 12.10 -3.51 -1.83
CA ASN A 53 12.52 -2.59 -0.78
C ASN A 53 11.40 -1.60 -0.41
N TYR A 54 10.61 -1.14 -1.38
CA TYR A 54 9.42 -0.32 -1.15
C TYR A 54 8.41 -1.06 -0.28
N VAL A 55 8.04 -2.28 -0.67
CA VAL A 55 7.10 -3.11 0.12
C VAL A 55 7.65 -3.39 1.51
N LYS A 56 8.95 -3.69 1.65
CA LYS A 56 9.62 -3.92 2.94
C LYS A 56 9.53 -2.70 3.84
N PHE A 57 9.84 -1.52 3.30
CA PHE A 57 9.79 -0.25 4.01
C PHE A 57 8.37 0.08 4.46
N CYS A 58 7.40 0.00 3.55
CA CYS A 58 5.99 0.28 3.84
C CYS A 58 5.40 -0.71 4.86
N LEU A 59 5.71 -2.01 4.74
CA LEU A 59 5.24 -3.03 5.67
C LEU A 59 5.83 -2.83 7.07
N GLY A 60 7.13 -2.52 7.15
CA GLY A 60 7.79 -2.18 8.41
C GLY A 60 7.15 -0.97 9.10
N ASN A 61 6.93 0.11 8.35
CA ASN A 61 6.30 1.32 8.87
C ASN A 61 4.85 1.07 9.33
N LEU A 62 4.06 0.33 8.54
CA LEU A 62 2.70 -0.04 8.91
C LEU A 62 2.66 -0.90 10.17
N TYR A 63 3.50 -1.95 10.22
CA TYR A 63 3.57 -2.83 11.39
C TYR A 63 3.97 -2.07 12.65
N HIS A 64 4.98 -1.20 12.56
CA HIS A 64 5.39 -0.34 13.66
C HIS A 64 4.27 0.60 14.11
N GLU A 65 3.55 1.24 13.17
CA GLU A 65 2.42 2.12 13.49
C GLU A 65 1.30 1.38 14.23
N LEU A 66 0.94 0.18 13.76
CA LEU A 66 -0.07 -0.68 14.38
C LEU A 66 0.34 -1.07 15.81
N CYS A 67 1.59 -1.53 16.00
CA CYS A 67 2.12 -1.86 17.33
C CYS A 67 2.10 -0.63 18.26
N HIS A 68 2.60 0.51 17.78
CA HIS A 68 2.66 1.72 18.56
C HIS A 68 1.27 2.20 18.97
N ARG A 69 0.29 2.19 18.05
CA ARG A 69 -1.09 2.56 18.41
C ARG A 69 -1.74 1.58 19.37
N TYR A 70 -1.48 0.28 19.21
CA TYR A 70 -2.06 -0.74 20.06
C TYR A 70 -1.61 -0.61 21.52
N ILE A 71 -0.34 -0.23 21.74
CA ILE A 71 0.23 -0.08 23.09
C ILE A 71 -0.03 1.31 23.67
N HIS A 72 0.10 2.37 22.87
CA HIS A 72 0.22 3.75 23.38
C HIS A 72 -1.00 4.64 23.12
N ARG A 73 -2.09 4.12 22.56
CA ARG A 73 -3.30 4.91 22.30
C ARG A 73 -4.53 4.26 22.94
N PRO A 74 -5.50 5.06 23.41
CA PRO A 74 -6.81 4.54 23.79
C PRO A 74 -7.45 3.77 22.64
N ARG A 75 -8.21 2.72 22.98
CA ARG A 75 -8.85 1.82 22.02
C ARG A 75 -9.71 2.59 21.01
N GLU A 76 -10.49 3.55 21.50
CA GLU A 76 -11.42 4.36 20.70
C GLU A 76 -10.66 5.14 19.62
N LYS A 77 -9.51 5.71 19.99
CA LYS A 77 -8.64 6.43 19.03
C LYS A 77 -7.99 5.51 18.02
N ASN A 78 -7.81 4.23 18.36
CA ASN A 78 -7.30 3.24 17.41
C ASN A 78 -8.40 2.83 16.41
N ILE A 79 -9.62 2.59 16.90
CA ILE A 79 -10.81 2.33 16.08
C ILE A 79 -11.05 3.47 15.08
N GLU A 80 -11.07 4.73 15.56
CA GLU A 80 -11.23 5.93 14.70
C GLU A 80 -10.22 5.98 13.55
N LYS A 81 -8.96 5.60 13.81
CA LYS A 81 -7.88 5.66 12.82
C LYS A 81 -7.82 4.44 11.90
N PHE A 82 -8.44 3.33 12.27
CA PHE A 82 -8.26 2.05 11.58
C PHE A 82 -8.68 2.10 10.12
N ARG A 83 -9.80 2.76 9.79
CA ARG A 83 -10.25 2.95 8.40
C ARG A 83 -9.21 3.68 7.53
N GLY A 84 -8.51 4.66 8.11
CA GLY A 84 -7.39 5.34 7.45
C GLY A 84 -6.22 4.38 7.18
N THR A 85 -5.95 3.47 8.12
CA THR A 85 -4.93 2.43 7.96
C THR A 85 -5.26 1.46 6.82
N CYS A 86 -6.54 1.14 6.58
CA CYS A 86 -6.96 0.26 5.47
C CYS A 86 -6.48 0.72 4.09
N LYS A 87 -6.21 2.01 3.89
CA LYS A 87 -5.63 2.54 2.65
C LYS A 87 -4.20 2.02 2.42
N PHE A 88 -3.39 1.91 3.47
CA PHE A 88 -2.02 1.38 3.35
C PHE A 88 -2.01 -0.12 3.05
N PHE A 89 -2.94 -0.88 3.62
CA PHE A 89 -3.11 -2.30 3.27
C PHE A 89 -3.44 -2.49 1.79
N PHE A 90 -4.29 -1.63 1.22
CA PHE A 90 -4.58 -1.68 -0.21
C PHE A 90 -3.31 -1.56 -1.07
N PHE A 91 -2.47 -0.55 -0.81
CA PHE A 91 -1.24 -0.38 -1.58
C PHE A 91 -0.23 -1.49 -1.33
N LEU A 92 -0.09 -1.98 -0.10
CA LEU A 92 0.79 -3.11 0.19
C LEU A 92 0.35 -4.39 -0.54
N ILE A 93 -0.94 -4.70 -0.51
CA ILE A 93 -1.48 -5.88 -1.21
C ILE A 93 -1.37 -5.72 -2.73
N GLN A 94 -1.61 -4.52 -3.26
CA GLN A 94 -1.42 -4.21 -4.68
C GLN A 94 0.02 -4.50 -5.12
N ASN A 95 1.00 -4.01 -4.36
CA ASN A 95 2.41 -4.18 -4.70
C ASN A 95 2.93 -5.60 -4.44
N LEU A 96 2.47 -6.27 -3.37
CA LEU A 96 2.74 -7.70 -3.18
C LEU A 96 2.20 -8.54 -4.35
N HIS A 97 0.97 -8.27 -4.79
CA HIS A 97 0.40 -8.95 -5.95
C HIS A 97 1.21 -8.69 -7.23
N TYR A 98 1.65 -7.45 -7.44
CA TYR A 98 2.52 -7.11 -8.56
C TYR A 98 3.86 -7.86 -8.49
N LEU A 99 4.49 -7.92 -7.32
CA LEU A 99 5.73 -8.69 -7.14
C LEU A 99 5.54 -10.19 -7.38
N GLU A 100 4.37 -10.75 -7.03
CA GLU A 100 4.09 -12.18 -7.17
C GLU A 100 3.70 -12.57 -8.61
N THR A 101 3.10 -11.67 -9.37
CA THR A 101 2.46 -12.01 -10.66
C THR A 101 2.95 -11.21 -11.86
N GLY A 102 3.61 -10.07 -11.62
CA GLY A 102 3.93 -9.07 -12.64
C GLY A 102 2.73 -8.21 -13.07
N ASN A 103 1.54 -8.40 -12.51
CA ASN A 103 0.33 -7.68 -12.88
C ASN A 103 -0.04 -6.58 -11.86
N PHE A 104 -0.06 -5.32 -12.30
CA PHE A 104 -0.40 -4.19 -11.43
C PHE A 104 -1.88 -3.82 -11.57
N ILE A 105 -2.71 -4.19 -10.58
CA ILE A 105 -4.17 -3.99 -10.63
C ILE A 105 -4.58 -2.70 -9.93
N LEU A 106 -5.21 -1.77 -10.67
CA LEU A 106 -5.62 -0.46 -10.16
C LEU A 106 -6.96 -0.47 -9.41
N LYS A 107 -7.94 -1.23 -9.91
CA LYS A 107 -9.29 -1.21 -9.33
C LYS A 107 -9.36 -2.11 -8.11
N LYS A 108 -9.90 -1.57 -7.01
CA LYS A 108 -10.07 -2.32 -5.75
C LYS A 108 -10.91 -3.60 -5.93
N ALA A 109 -11.96 -3.56 -6.75
CA ALA A 109 -12.80 -4.73 -7.02
C ALA A 109 -12.01 -5.84 -7.74
N ASP A 110 -11.25 -5.48 -8.77
CA ASP A 110 -10.43 -6.41 -9.54
C ASP A 110 -9.32 -7.01 -8.66
N LEU A 111 -8.68 -6.18 -7.81
CA LEU A 111 -7.64 -6.65 -6.89
C LEU A 111 -8.22 -7.67 -5.90
N LYS A 112 -9.39 -7.39 -5.31
CA LYS A 112 -10.09 -8.33 -4.41
C LYS A 112 -10.40 -9.67 -5.07
N ALA A 113 -10.67 -9.68 -6.37
CA ALA A 113 -10.95 -10.91 -7.12
C ALA A 113 -9.68 -11.70 -7.48
N ALA A 114 -8.53 -11.04 -7.57
CA ALA A 114 -7.27 -11.64 -8.02
C ALA A 114 -6.35 -12.13 -6.88
N VAL A 115 -6.56 -11.67 -5.65
CA VAL A 115 -5.67 -11.98 -4.51
C VAL A 115 -6.16 -13.17 -3.69
N SER A 116 -5.28 -13.67 -2.81
CA SER A 116 -5.61 -14.73 -1.86
C SER A 116 -6.78 -14.35 -0.95
N GLU A 117 -7.44 -15.35 -0.35
CA GLU A 117 -8.52 -15.09 0.61
C GLU A 117 -8.06 -14.22 1.80
N SER A 118 -6.84 -14.45 2.29
CA SER A 118 -6.26 -13.67 3.38
C SER A 118 -6.07 -12.20 2.99
N ASP A 119 -5.54 -11.92 1.80
CA ASP A 119 -5.40 -10.53 1.30
C ASP A 119 -6.77 -9.89 1.07
N ARG A 120 -7.70 -10.61 0.44
CA ARG A 120 -9.06 -10.14 0.15
C ARG A 120 -9.77 -9.71 1.44
N ARG A 121 -9.63 -10.51 2.50
CA ARG A 121 -10.23 -10.22 3.81
C ARG A 121 -9.71 -8.92 4.41
N ILE A 122 -8.40 -8.66 4.35
CA ILE A 122 -7.82 -7.37 4.77
C ILE A 122 -8.36 -6.21 3.91
N LEU A 123 -8.52 -6.39 2.60
CA LEU A 123 -9.08 -5.35 1.71
C LEU A 123 -10.55 -5.00 2.03
N GLU A 124 -11.28 -5.92 2.65
CA GLU A 124 -12.68 -5.78 3.06
C GLU A 124 -12.84 -5.02 4.38
N PHE A 125 -11.80 -4.94 5.20
CA PHE A 125 -11.84 -4.24 6.50
C PHE A 125 -12.24 -2.76 6.38
N ALA A 126 -11.88 -2.09 5.28
CA ALA A 126 -12.31 -0.72 5.02
C ALA A 126 -13.84 -0.53 4.96
N SER A 127 -14.57 -1.62 4.72
CA SER A 127 -16.02 -1.66 4.50
C SER A 127 -16.79 -2.31 5.64
N LEU A 128 -16.12 -2.66 6.75
CA LEU A 128 -16.79 -3.18 7.95
C LEU A 128 -17.77 -2.13 8.52
N PRO A 129 -18.83 -2.59 9.22
CA PRO A 129 -19.70 -1.69 9.98
C PRO A 129 -18.93 -1.06 11.15
N ASP A 130 -19.46 0.02 11.73
CA ASP A 130 -18.76 0.77 12.79
C ASP A 130 -18.64 0.02 14.12
N ASP A 131 -19.47 -1.00 14.34
CA ASP A 131 -19.51 -1.86 15.53
C ASP A 131 -18.69 -3.15 15.39
N PHE A 132 -17.72 -3.17 14.47
CA PHE A 132 -16.86 -4.33 14.25
C PHE A 132 -16.08 -4.74 15.50
N ASP A 133 -15.80 -6.03 15.63
CA ASP A 133 -14.91 -6.56 16.67
C ASP A 133 -13.46 -6.11 16.39
N PHE A 134 -13.07 -5.03 17.06
CA PHE A 134 -11.74 -4.44 16.90
C PHE A 134 -10.61 -5.39 17.30
N ASP A 135 -10.77 -6.23 18.32
CA ASP A 135 -9.69 -7.12 18.76
C ASP A 135 -9.48 -8.26 17.76
N ALA A 136 -10.58 -8.83 17.25
CA ALA A 136 -10.51 -9.83 16.19
C ALA A 136 -9.86 -9.26 14.93
N VAL A 137 -10.28 -8.07 14.49
CA VAL A 137 -9.73 -7.40 13.32
C VAL A 137 -8.25 -7.05 13.49
N MET A 138 -7.84 -6.57 14.67
CA MET A 138 -6.43 -6.28 14.94
C MET A 138 -5.58 -7.56 14.99
N SER A 139 -6.09 -8.63 15.59
CA SER A 139 -5.41 -9.93 15.62
C SER A 139 -5.18 -10.48 14.20
N GLU A 140 -6.22 -10.44 13.36
CA GLU A 140 -6.13 -10.85 11.96
C GLU A 140 -5.16 -9.96 11.16
N THR A 141 -5.20 -8.65 11.42
CA THR A 141 -4.27 -7.67 10.82
C THR A 141 -2.81 -7.98 11.16
N PHE A 142 -2.49 -8.21 12.44
CA PHE A 142 -1.12 -8.57 12.84
C PHE A 142 -0.69 -9.90 12.24
N LYS A 143 -1.60 -10.88 12.19
CA LYS A 143 -1.32 -12.18 11.57
C LYS A 143 -1.00 -12.03 10.08
N TRP A 144 -1.76 -11.18 9.38
CA TRP A 144 -1.50 -10.87 7.98
C TRP A 144 -0.13 -10.21 7.80
N CYS A 145 0.24 -9.21 8.62
CA CYS A 145 1.55 -8.57 8.54
C CYS A 145 2.69 -9.58 8.72
N GLN A 146 2.59 -10.49 9.70
CA GLN A 146 3.58 -11.54 9.93
C GLN A 146 3.73 -12.47 8.70
N ASN A 147 2.62 -12.81 8.04
CA ASN A 147 2.65 -13.60 6.82
C ASN A 147 3.22 -12.81 5.64
N ALA A 148 2.92 -11.51 5.54
CA ALA A 148 3.45 -10.63 4.52
C ALA A 148 4.99 -10.51 4.61
N PHE A 149 5.56 -10.41 5.81
CA PHE A 149 7.02 -10.46 5.99
C PHE A 149 7.63 -11.76 5.46
N LYS A 150 7.01 -12.91 5.77
CA LYS A 150 7.47 -14.22 5.26
C LYS A 150 7.37 -14.33 3.74
N ARG A 151 6.27 -13.84 3.16
CA ARG A 151 6.09 -13.79 1.69
C ARG A 151 7.20 -12.96 1.04
N LEU A 152 7.49 -11.79 1.60
CA LEU A 152 8.51 -10.91 1.06
C LEU A 152 9.91 -11.52 1.15
N ASP A 153 10.22 -12.24 2.23
CA ASP A 153 11.48 -12.99 2.35
C ASP A 153 11.61 -14.08 1.27
N LEU A 154 10.51 -14.76 0.92
CA LEU A 154 10.51 -15.76 -0.16
C LEU A 154 10.70 -15.10 -1.53
N ILE A 155 10.00 -14.00 -1.78
CA ILE A 155 10.12 -13.21 -3.02
C ILE A 155 11.56 -12.73 -3.22
N SER A 156 12.19 -12.22 -2.16
CA SER A 156 13.56 -11.68 -2.21
C SER A 156 14.64 -12.73 -2.47
N ARG A 157 14.33 -14.02 -2.27
CA ARG A 157 15.27 -15.13 -2.57
C ARG A 157 15.18 -15.63 -4.01
N GLN A 158 14.16 -15.18 -4.74
CA GLN A 158 13.90 -15.58 -6.13
C GLN A 158 14.34 -14.50 -7.13
N SER A 159 14.72 -13.32 -6.64
CA SER A 159 15.19 -12.15 -7.40
C SER A 159 16.69 -12.15 -7.65
#